data_AF-A0A955JTP8-F1
#
_entry.id   AF-A0A955JTP8-F1
#
_cell.length_a   1.000
_cell.length_b   1.000
_cell.length_c   1.000
_cell.angle_alpha   90.00
_cell.angle_beta   90.00
_cell.angle_gamma   90.00
#
_symmetry.space_group_name_H-M   'P 1'
#
loop_
_entity.id
_entity.type
_entity.pdbx_description
1 polymer ?
#
loop_
_entity_poly.entity_id
_entity_poly.type
_entity_poly.pdbx_seq_one_letter_code
_entity_poly.pdbx_strand_id
1 'polypeptide(L)'
;MTERPKPYVGISGVVNPVQQIELRGFAGDLQRSGRQLALGVKAVHKTQWLDIENKYGRDWYPVGDEIGVTVTGDSDAELRVAQIFLDRIDAINRGEKEYERRFVDKLLGRAGHTLNAFQFDLLPWDSRAYTNLF
;
A
#
# COMPACT_ATOMS: atom_id res chain seq x y z
N MET A 1 -30.00 -9.21 6.73
CA MET A 1 -28.99 -8.30 6.14
C MET A 1 -28.12 -9.13 5.23
N THR A 2 -28.05 -8.82 3.93
CA THR A 2 -27.11 -9.47 3.01
C THR A 2 -25.70 -8.99 3.34
N GLU A 3 -24.76 -9.92 3.48
CA GLU A 3 -23.37 -9.59 3.78
C GLU A 3 -22.80 -8.69 2.66
N ARG A 4 -22.04 -7.65 3.01
CA ARG A 4 -21.43 -6.77 2.01
C ARG A 4 -20.45 -7.58 1.14
N PRO A 5 -20.34 -7.27 -0.17
CA PRO A 5 -19.37 -7.94 -1.04
C PRO A 5 -17.96 -7.85 -0.44
N LYS A 6 -17.23 -8.97 -0.46
CA LYS A 6 -15.84 -9.06 -0.01
C LYS A 6 -14.96 -9.20 -1.25
N PRO A 7 -14.65 -8.10 -1.97
CA PRO A 7 -14.10 -8.15 -3.32
C PRO A 7 -12.68 -8.72 -3.39
N TYR A 8 -11.93 -8.70 -2.28
CA TYR A 8 -10.57 -9.19 -2.25
C TYR A 8 -10.16 -9.80 -0.90
N VAL A 9 -9.05 -10.51 -0.91
CA VAL A 9 -8.27 -10.92 0.27
C VAL A 9 -6.90 -10.26 0.16
N GLY A 10 -6.59 -9.40 1.12
CA GLY A 10 -5.38 -8.57 1.12
C GLY A 10 -4.31 -9.05 2.08
N ILE A 11 -3.07 -9.13 1.60
CA ILE A 11 -1.89 -9.45 2.38
C ILE A 11 -0.96 -8.23 2.36
N SER A 12 -0.40 -7.91 3.53
CA SER A 12 0.44 -6.74 3.76
C SER A 12 1.91 -7.14 3.91
N GLY A 13 2.83 -6.29 3.46
CA GLY A 13 4.28 -6.50 3.66
C GLY A 13 4.87 -7.58 2.77
N VAL A 14 4.32 -7.77 1.57
CA VAL A 14 4.82 -8.75 0.60
C VAL A 14 6.00 -8.13 -0.14
N VAL A 15 7.21 -8.58 0.18
CA VAL A 15 8.45 -8.08 -0.44
C VAL A 15 9.22 -9.17 -1.18
N ASN A 16 9.15 -10.41 -0.68
CA ASN A 16 9.93 -11.53 -1.18
C ASN A 16 9.21 -12.23 -2.36
N PRO A 17 9.88 -12.51 -3.49
CA PRO A 17 9.31 -13.29 -4.60
C PRO A 17 8.78 -14.68 -4.22
N VAL A 18 9.43 -15.37 -3.27
CA VAL A 18 8.98 -16.68 -2.78
C VAL A 18 7.61 -16.58 -2.11
N GLN A 19 7.40 -15.55 -1.29
CA GLN A 19 6.10 -15.29 -0.67
C GLN A 19 5.02 -15.02 -1.72
N GLN A 20 5.36 -14.31 -2.80
CA GLN A 20 4.41 -14.03 -3.88
C GLN A 20 3.98 -15.32 -4.58
N ILE A 21 4.92 -16.22 -4.89
CA ILE A 21 4.62 -17.53 -5.50
C ILE A 21 3.69 -18.34 -4.60
N GLU A 22 4.01 -18.43 -3.30
CA GLU A 22 3.19 -19.15 -2.33
C GLU A 22 1.78 -18.56 -2.22
N LEU A 23 1.66 -17.23 -2.11
CA LEU A 23 0.37 -16.54 -1.99
C LEU A 23 -0.47 -16.68 -3.28
N ARG A 24 0.18 -16.68 -4.44
CA ARG A 24 -0.49 -16.91 -5.74
C ARG A 24 -1.02 -18.32 -5.89
N GLY A 25 -0.48 -19.29 -5.15
CA GLY A 25 -1.06 -20.63 -5.05
C GLY A 25 -2.55 -20.60 -4.63
N PHE A 26 -2.97 -19.58 -3.87
CA PHE A 26 -4.36 -19.41 -3.45
C PHE A 26 -5.23 -18.62 -4.45
N ALA A 27 -4.65 -18.00 -5.48
CA ALA A 27 -5.38 -17.10 -6.38
C ALA A 27 -6.55 -17.78 -7.09
N GLY A 28 -6.39 -19.05 -7.51
CA GLY A 28 -7.46 -19.82 -8.15
C GLY A 28 -8.65 -20.08 -7.22
N ASP A 29 -8.39 -20.35 -5.94
CA ASP A 29 -9.44 -20.57 -4.93
C ASP A 29 -10.20 -19.30 -4.62
N LEU A 30 -9.47 -18.19 -4.48
CA LEU A 30 -10.05 -16.86 -4.30
C LEU A 30 -10.95 -16.50 -5.48
N GLN A 31 -10.48 -16.69 -6.72
CA GLN A 31 -11.25 -16.39 -7.91
C GLN A 31 -12.54 -17.23 -7.99
N ARG A 32 -12.48 -18.53 -7.65
CA ARG A 32 -13.67 -19.40 -7.57
C ARG A 32 -14.68 -18.92 -6.51
N SER A 33 -14.20 -18.27 -5.46
CA SER A 33 -15.06 -17.63 -4.44
C SER A 33 -15.54 -16.23 -4.81
N GLY A 34 -15.21 -15.75 -6.03
CA GLY A 34 -15.54 -14.40 -6.50
C GLY A 34 -14.69 -13.30 -5.88
N ARG A 35 -13.46 -13.61 -5.44
CA ARG A 35 -12.54 -12.69 -4.75
C ARG A 35 -11.21 -12.55 -5.48
N GLN A 36 -10.63 -11.37 -5.39
CA GLN A 36 -9.29 -11.09 -5.92
C GLN A 36 -8.21 -11.27 -4.83
N LEU A 37 -7.01 -11.64 -5.24
CA LEU A 37 -5.82 -11.58 -4.40
C LEU A 37 -5.28 -10.15 -4.44
N ALA A 38 -4.98 -9.58 -3.27
CA ALA A 38 -4.33 -8.28 -3.17
C ALA A 38 -3.00 -8.39 -2.41
N LEU A 39 -1.89 -8.23 -3.12
CA LEU A 39 -0.53 -8.28 -2.56
C LEU A 39 -0.04 -6.85 -2.31
N GLY A 40 0.17 -6.51 -1.03
CA GLY A 40 0.48 -5.17 -0.58
C GLY A 40 1.91 -4.98 -0.13
N VAL A 41 2.55 -3.94 -0.65
CA VAL A 41 3.88 -3.47 -0.23
C VAL A 41 3.73 -2.24 0.66
N LYS A 42 4.48 -2.17 1.77
CA LYS A 42 4.44 -1.00 2.65
C LYS A 42 5.15 0.20 2.02
N ALA A 43 4.41 1.28 1.82
CA ALA A 43 4.90 2.55 1.30
C ALA A 43 4.72 3.64 2.35
N VAL A 44 5.75 3.89 3.15
CA VAL A 44 5.65 4.80 4.32
C VAL A 44 6.55 6.03 4.16
N HIS A 45 6.23 7.12 4.87
CA HIS A 45 7.03 8.35 4.88
C HIS A 45 8.54 8.09 4.95
N LYS A 46 8.97 7.30 5.94
CA LYS A 46 10.39 7.05 6.18
C LYS A 46 11.10 6.43 4.97
N THR A 47 10.52 5.41 4.34
CA THR A 47 11.20 4.68 3.25
C THR A 47 10.91 5.23 1.87
N GLN A 48 9.76 5.89 1.67
CA GLN A 48 9.29 6.36 0.36
C GLN A 48 9.32 7.89 0.19
N TRP A 49 9.37 8.65 1.28
CA TRP A 49 9.59 10.10 1.21
C TRP A 49 11.05 10.46 1.48
N LEU A 50 11.58 9.99 2.62
CA LEU A 50 12.92 10.34 3.09
C LEU A 50 14.02 9.42 2.55
N ASP A 51 13.66 8.31 1.92
CA ASP A 51 14.60 7.34 1.34
C ASP A 51 15.57 6.75 2.37
N ILE A 52 15.09 6.56 3.60
CA ILE A 52 15.84 5.96 4.69
C ILE A 52 15.17 4.69 5.18
N GLU A 53 15.98 3.72 5.56
CA GLU A 53 15.51 2.48 6.17
C GLU A 53 14.78 2.75 7.49
N ASN A 54 13.69 2.02 7.73
CA ASN A 54 12.98 2.09 9.00
C ASN A 54 13.47 1.00 9.98
N LYS A 55 12.95 1.00 11.21
CA LYS A 55 13.38 0.08 12.26
C LYS A 55 13.07 -1.41 12.00
N TYR A 56 12.27 -1.71 10.98
CA TYR A 56 11.85 -3.08 10.64
C TYR A 56 12.66 -3.68 9.47
N GLY A 57 13.50 -2.87 8.82
CA GLY A 57 14.38 -3.32 7.73
C GLY A 57 13.69 -3.41 6.37
N ARG A 58 14.53 -3.61 5.35
CA ARG A 58 14.13 -3.62 3.92
C ARG A 58 13.27 -4.80 3.52
N ASP A 59 13.40 -5.92 4.23
CA ASP A 59 12.60 -7.13 4.01
C ASP A 59 11.11 -6.93 4.26
N TRP A 60 10.75 -5.83 4.95
CA TRP A 60 9.36 -5.46 5.26
C TRP A 60 8.94 -4.15 4.59
N TYR A 61 9.90 -3.25 4.36
CA TYR A 61 9.67 -1.91 3.84
C TYR A 61 10.74 -1.56 2.80
N PRO A 62 10.46 -1.72 1.49
CA PRO A 62 11.40 -1.31 0.46
C PRO A 62 11.66 0.20 0.57
N VAL A 63 12.89 0.59 0.21
CA VAL A 63 13.36 1.96 0.28
C VAL A 63 13.54 2.52 -1.13
N GLY A 64 13.10 3.76 -1.35
CA GLY A 64 13.36 4.39 -2.64
C GLY A 64 12.68 3.65 -3.79
N ASP A 65 13.46 3.42 -4.85
CA ASP A 65 13.03 2.80 -6.10
C ASP A 65 12.89 1.27 -5.99
N GLU A 66 13.34 0.65 -4.89
CA GLU A 66 13.19 -0.80 -4.64
C GLU A 66 11.73 -1.25 -4.73
N ILE A 67 10.80 -0.35 -4.39
CA ILE A 67 9.36 -0.61 -4.44
C ILE A 67 8.88 -1.00 -5.85
N GLY A 68 9.53 -0.50 -6.90
CA GLY A 68 9.15 -0.74 -8.30
C GLY A 68 9.40 -2.17 -8.78
N VAL A 69 10.18 -2.96 -8.03
CA VAL A 69 10.47 -4.37 -8.35
C VAL A 69 9.93 -5.33 -7.28
N THR A 70 9.21 -4.81 -6.28
CA THR A 70 8.86 -5.59 -5.08
C THR A 70 7.70 -6.55 -5.30
N VAL A 71 6.66 -6.16 -6.04
CA VAL A 71 5.49 -7.02 -6.34
C VAL A 71 5.19 -6.97 -7.83
N THR A 72 5.65 -7.97 -8.57
CA THR A 72 5.40 -8.07 -10.02
C THR A 72 4.03 -8.69 -10.28
N GLY A 73 3.37 -8.42 -11.40
CA GLY A 73 2.08 -9.04 -11.71
C GLY A 73 2.20 -10.30 -12.53
N ASP A 74 1.45 -11.33 -12.13
CA ASP A 74 1.29 -12.58 -12.91
C ASP A 74 -0.08 -12.66 -13.60
N SER A 75 -1.01 -11.77 -13.27
CA SER A 75 -2.37 -11.70 -13.83
C SER A 75 -2.99 -10.31 -13.65
N ASP A 76 -3.83 -9.90 -14.59
CA ASP A 76 -4.61 -8.65 -14.51
C ASP A 76 -5.69 -8.69 -13.41
N ALA A 77 -6.05 -9.88 -12.93
CA ALA A 77 -6.99 -10.05 -11.83
C ALA A 77 -6.37 -9.80 -10.44
N GLU A 78 -5.04 -9.68 -10.36
CA GLU A 78 -4.31 -9.43 -9.11
C GLU A 78 -4.22 -7.92 -8.80
N LEU A 79 -4.54 -7.57 -7.55
CA LEU A 79 -4.30 -6.23 -7.04
C LEU A 79 -2.89 -6.17 -6.44
N ARG A 80 -2.06 -5.28 -6.98
CA ARG A 80 -0.69 -5.02 -6.56
C ARG A 80 -0.68 -3.67 -5.89
N VAL A 81 -0.71 -3.71 -4.56
CA VAL A 81 -1.17 -2.61 -3.73
C VAL A 81 0.02 -1.89 -3.12
N ALA A 82 0.08 -0.57 -3.27
CA ALA A 82 0.86 0.26 -2.36
C ALA A 82 0.04 0.51 -1.09
N GLN A 83 0.53 0.02 0.05
CA GLN A 83 -0.07 0.25 1.35
C GLN A 83 0.55 1.48 1.98
N ILE A 84 -0.15 2.59 1.83
CA ILE A 84 0.35 3.92 2.12
C ILE A 84 0.11 4.28 3.58
N PHE A 85 1.19 4.68 4.26
CA PHE A 85 1.11 5.35 5.55
C PHE A 85 1.76 6.75 5.45
N LEU A 86 0.94 7.78 5.62
CA LEU A 86 1.35 9.18 5.53
C LEU A 86 1.70 9.73 6.92
N ASP A 87 2.93 10.19 7.11
CA ASP A 87 3.32 10.95 8.30
C ASP A 87 3.17 12.45 8.04
N ARG A 88 1.95 12.97 8.23
CA ARG A 88 1.65 14.38 8.00
C ARG A 88 2.30 15.29 9.03
N ILE A 89 2.51 14.81 10.26
CA ILE A 89 3.07 15.64 11.34
C ILE A 89 4.53 15.94 11.05
N ASP A 90 5.34 14.93 10.72
CA ASP A 90 6.74 15.15 10.36
C ASP A 90 6.86 16.03 9.10
N ALA A 91 6.03 15.78 8.08
CA ALA A 91 5.99 16.58 6.86
C ALA A 91 5.65 18.07 7.13
N ILE A 92 4.62 18.33 7.94
CA ILE A 92 4.23 19.70 8.33
C ILE A 92 5.35 20.39 9.10
N ASN A 93 5.97 19.70 10.07
CA ASN A 93 7.07 20.25 10.87
C ASN A 93 8.29 20.61 10.01
N ARG A 94 8.48 19.92 8.89
CA ARG A 94 9.53 20.22 7.89
C ARG A 94 9.13 21.28 6.86
N GLY A 95 7.91 21.81 6.95
CA GLY A 95 7.40 22.82 6.01
C GLY A 95 7.02 22.25 4.63
N GLU A 96 6.78 20.95 4.51
CA GLU A 96 6.45 20.30 3.24
C GLU A 96 5.02 20.64 2.80
N LYS A 97 4.90 21.52 1.80
CA LYS A 97 3.61 21.85 1.18
C LYS A 97 3.16 20.73 0.24
N GLU A 98 1.85 20.50 0.20
CA GLU A 98 1.19 19.49 -0.66
C GLU A 98 1.77 18.07 -0.48
N TYR A 99 2.17 17.75 0.75
CA TYR A 99 2.89 16.52 1.06
C TYR A 99 2.16 15.27 0.57
N GLU A 100 0.85 15.15 0.80
CA GLU A 100 0.10 13.94 0.43
C GLU A 100 0.07 13.73 -1.08
N ARG A 101 -0.15 14.80 -1.85
CA ARG A 101 -0.14 14.75 -3.32
C ARG A 101 1.25 14.37 -3.82
N ARG A 102 2.29 15.08 -3.34
CA ARG A 102 3.67 14.86 -3.74
C ARG A 102 4.17 13.47 -3.33
N PHE A 103 3.70 12.93 -2.21
CA PHE A 103 4.01 11.58 -1.78
C PHE A 103 3.46 10.55 -2.77
N VAL A 104 2.19 10.69 -3.15
CA VAL A 104 1.57 9.80 -4.15
C VAL A 104 2.25 9.94 -5.50
N ASP A 105 2.58 11.15 -5.95
CA ASP A 105 3.30 11.38 -7.21
C ASP A 105 4.70 10.74 -7.19
N LYS A 106 5.44 10.91 -6.08
CA LYS A 106 6.75 10.29 -5.88
C LYS A 106 6.64 8.77 -5.90
N LEU A 107 5.64 8.21 -5.22
CA LEU A 107 5.38 6.77 -5.19
C LEU A 107 5.02 6.21 -6.57
N LEU A 108 4.15 6.89 -7.32
CA LEU A 108 3.78 6.53 -8.69
C LEU A 108 5.00 6.55 -9.61
N GLY A 109 5.85 7.57 -9.50
CA GLY A 109 7.09 7.66 -10.27
C GLY A 109 8.06 6.50 -10.02
N ARG A 110 8.05 5.95 -8.81
CA ARG A 110 8.91 4.83 -8.40
C ARG A 110 8.35 3.47 -8.76
N ALA A 111 7.08 3.27 -8.44
CA ALA A 111 6.40 2.02 -8.66
C ALA A 111 6.11 1.77 -10.14
N GLY A 112 6.07 2.82 -10.96
CA GLY A 112 5.73 2.75 -12.36
C GLY A 112 4.38 2.04 -12.56
N HIS A 113 4.37 1.01 -13.40
CA HIS A 113 3.19 0.18 -13.68
C HIS A 113 3.13 -1.10 -12.83
N THR A 114 4.07 -1.28 -11.91
CA THR A 114 4.19 -2.48 -11.09
C THR A 114 3.05 -2.56 -10.08
N LEU A 115 2.69 -1.44 -9.45
CA LEU A 115 1.53 -1.32 -8.57
C LEU A 115 0.33 -0.76 -9.34
N ASN A 116 -0.84 -1.35 -9.12
CA ASN A 116 -2.08 -0.98 -9.81
C ASN A 116 -3.21 -0.55 -8.84
N ALA A 117 -2.94 -0.53 -7.54
CA ALA A 117 -3.92 -0.15 -6.52
C ALA A 117 -3.25 0.56 -5.33
N PHE A 118 -4.03 1.39 -4.65
CA PHE A 118 -3.62 2.05 -3.41
C PHE A 118 -4.55 1.67 -2.26
N GLN A 119 -3.95 1.39 -1.11
CA GLN A 119 -4.64 1.21 0.15
C GLN A 119 -4.02 2.15 1.18
N PHE A 120 -4.82 3.03 1.76
CA PHE A 120 -4.37 3.89 2.85
C PHE A 120 -4.53 3.14 4.17
N ASP A 121 -3.41 2.85 4.85
CA ASP A 121 -3.38 2.01 6.04
C ASP A 121 -4.00 2.72 7.25
N LEU A 122 -3.71 4.02 7.39
CA LEU A 122 -4.25 4.90 8.43
C LEU A 122 -4.41 6.31 7.85
N LEU A 123 -5.60 6.88 8.02
CA LEU A 123 -5.85 8.31 7.84
C LEU A 123 -6.16 8.91 9.22
N PRO A 124 -5.71 10.14 9.52
CA PRO A 124 -6.09 10.80 10.75
C PRO A 124 -7.61 10.91 10.84
N TRP A 125 -8.15 10.65 12.02
CA TRP A 125 -9.56 10.84 12.31
C TRP A 125 -9.93 12.32 12.14
N ASP A 126 -10.85 12.63 11.21
CA ASP A 126 -11.33 14.01 11.04
C ASP A 126 -12.37 14.34 12.12
N SER A 127 -11.89 14.92 13.22
CA SER A 127 -12.74 15.35 14.33
C SER A 127 -13.69 16.51 13.98
N ARG A 128 -13.48 17.22 12.86
CA ARG A 128 -14.31 18.37 12.46
C ARG A 128 -15.68 17.95 11.93
N ALA A 129 -15.84 16.72 11.48
CA ALA A 129 -17.11 16.20 10.99
C ALA A 129 -18.12 15.87 12.12
N TYR A 130 -17.64 15.78 13.37
CA TYR A 130 -18.47 15.34 14.51
C TYR A 130 -18.87 16.46 15.47
N THR A 131 -18.31 17.68 15.33
CA THR A 131 -18.74 18.84 16.15
C THR A 131 -20.15 19.34 15.83
N ASN A 132 -20.76 18.85 14.75
CA ASN A 132 -22.16 19.16 14.37
C ASN A 132 -23.13 18.00 14.61
N LEU A 133 -22.70 16.93 15.29
CA LEU A 133 -23.53 15.75 15.57
C LEU A 133 -24.11 15.72 16.99
N PHE A 134 -23.86 16.75 17.81
CA PHE A 134 -24.46 16.96 19.12
C PHE A 134 -24.74 18.44 19.39
#